data_AF-A0A2E5HE68-F1
#
_entry.id   AF-A0A2E5HE68-F1
#
_cell.length_a   1.000
_cell.length_b   1.000
_cell.length_c   1.000
_cell.angle_alpha   90.00
_cell.angle_beta   90.00
_cell.angle_gamma   90.00
#
_symmetry.space_group_name_H-M   'P 1'
#
loop_
_entity.id
_entity.type
_entity.pdbx_description
1 polymer ?
#
loop_
_entity_poly.entity_id
_entity_poly.type
_entity_poly.pdbx_seq_one_letter_code
_entity_poly.pdbx_strand_id
1 'polypeptide(L)'
;MGTRSLTRVIPVDGNEVLDIDSLKNAKEKDISKHAEKFYIALAKYVKSHTMDGSPKGSLINLYRQYDGHMYGHGLDLADFLKDLKVVNGISSKLKATDKIANGAECLSAQLVSHFKKEAGGFYLMKFKDEVGAYAEEYIYNIYVVSFTLSATNTKFLIHVSVNDVYKDERDPNKYTFYSDVSHFLDDAKGGLKKMSSTF
;
A
#
# COMPACT_ATOMS: atom_id res chain seq x y z
N MET A 1 -19.01 -18.76 -6.97
CA MET A 1 -19.11 -17.49 -6.22
C MET A 1 -17.80 -16.77 -6.46
N GLY A 2 -17.78 -15.59 -7.09
CA GLY A 2 -16.51 -14.94 -7.39
C GLY A 2 -15.88 -14.31 -6.14
N THR A 3 -14.57 -14.13 -6.17
CA THR A 3 -13.81 -13.79 -4.97
C THR A 3 -13.89 -12.33 -4.56
N ARG A 4 -13.74 -12.03 -3.28
CA ARG A 4 -14.05 -10.72 -2.70
C ARG A 4 -12.83 -10.15 -2.00
N SER A 5 -12.69 -8.83 -2.02
CA SER A 5 -11.57 -8.19 -1.35
C SER A 5 -11.93 -6.88 -0.68
N LEU A 6 -11.16 -6.50 0.33
CA LEU A 6 -11.10 -5.14 0.84
C LEU A 6 -9.79 -4.47 0.43
N THR A 7 -9.85 -3.20 0.07
CA THR A 7 -8.68 -2.32 -0.03
C THR A 7 -8.75 -1.23 1.02
N ARG A 8 -7.67 -1.11 1.79
CA ARG A 8 -7.53 -0.16 2.88
C ARG A 8 -6.38 0.78 2.61
N VAL A 9 -6.52 2.04 2.98
CA VAL A 9 -5.42 3.01 2.99
C VAL A 9 -5.16 3.42 4.42
N ILE A 10 -3.93 3.28 4.88
CA ILE A 10 -3.52 3.50 6.27
C ILE A 10 -2.39 4.54 6.27
N PRO A 11 -2.63 5.75 6.80
CA PRO A 11 -1.57 6.71 7.04
C PRO A 11 -0.72 6.20 8.20
N VAL A 12 0.60 6.23 8.00
CA VAL A 12 1.58 5.85 9.03
C VAL A 12 2.52 7.04 9.21
N ASP A 13 2.39 7.71 10.35
CA ASP A 13 3.29 8.80 10.72
C ASP A 13 4.57 8.22 11.31
N GLY A 14 5.66 8.28 10.55
CA GLY A 14 7.00 8.01 11.03
C GLY A 14 7.47 9.12 11.96
N ASN A 15 6.96 9.15 13.19
CA ASN A 15 7.33 10.14 14.20
C ASN A 15 8.71 9.89 14.84
N GLU A 16 9.41 8.80 14.48
CA GLU A 16 10.85 8.72 14.76
C GLU A 16 11.60 9.67 13.81
N VAL A 17 12.01 10.81 14.36
CA VAL A 17 13.05 11.66 13.77
C VAL A 17 14.32 10.82 13.71
N LEU A 18 14.61 10.25 12.56
CA LEU A 18 15.93 9.71 12.30
C LEU A 18 16.91 10.88 12.33
N ASP A 19 17.88 10.81 13.23
CA ASP A 19 18.89 11.84 13.44
C ASP A 19 19.72 12.05 12.16
N ILE A 20 19.28 13.00 11.33
CA ILE A 20 19.89 13.34 10.05
C ILE A 20 21.28 13.96 10.23
N ASP A 21 21.61 14.48 11.41
CA ASP A 21 22.95 15.04 11.65
C ASP A 21 24.03 13.96 11.71
N SER A 22 23.65 12.72 12.06
CA SER A 22 24.50 11.54 11.90
C SER A 22 24.78 11.18 10.42
N LEU A 23 23.86 11.52 9.51
CA LEU A 23 23.94 11.22 8.07
C LEU A 23 24.69 12.28 7.26
N LYS A 24 24.65 13.55 7.68
CA LYS A 24 25.35 14.68 7.02
C LYS A 24 26.87 14.57 7.04
N ASN A 25 27.43 13.86 8.02
CA ASN A 25 28.87 13.65 8.17
C ASN A 25 29.39 12.43 7.39
N ALA A 26 28.51 11.68 6.71
CA ALA A 26 28.89 10.53 5.90
C ALA A 26 29.41 10.97 4.52
N LYS A 27 30.53 10.39 4.06
CA LYS A 27 31.04 10.62 2.71
C LYS A 27 30.02 10.14 1.68
N GLU A 28 30.00 10.73 0.49
CA GLU A 28 28.99 10.50 -0.57
C GLU A 28 28.74 9.01 -0.91
N LYS A 29 29.76 8.15 -0.81
CA LYS A 29 29.64 6.69 -0.96
C LYS A 29 28.88 6.01 0.21
N ASP A 30 29.00 6.54 1.43
CA ASP A 30 28.33 6.05 2.64
C ASP A 30 26.87 6.52 2.76
N ILE A 31 26.47 7.59 2.06
CA ILE A 31 25.08 8.06 2.01
C ILE A 31 24.18 7.02 1.32
N SER A 32 24.65 6.39 0.24
CA SER A 32 23.90 5.32 -0.44
C SER A 32 23.67 4.11 0.48
N LYS A 33 24.69 3.72 1.24
CA LYS A 33 24.66 2.61 2.21
C LYS A 33 23.82 2.95 3.45
N HIS A 34 23.79 4.20 3.88
CA HIS A 34 22.91 4.65 4.96
C HIS A 34 21.46 4.82 4.52
N ALA A 35 21.20 5.28 3.29
CA ALA A 35 19.88 5.30 2.70
C ALA A 35 19.32 3.88 2.61
N GLU A 36 20.14 2.91 2.20
CA GLU A 36 19.76 1.49 2.19
C GLU A 36 19.45 0.96 3.60
N LYS A 37 20.30 1.23 4.60
CA LYS A 37 20.02 0.88 6.00
C LYS A 37 18.75 1.55 6.54
N PHE A 38 18.49 2.79 6.13
CA PHE A 38 17.29 3.53 6.46
C PHE A 38 16.04 2.88 5.85
N TYR A 39 16.06 2.56 4.56
CA TYR A 39 14.97 1.85 3.90
C TYR A 39 14.74 0.45 4.52
N ILE A 40 15.79 -0.25 4.93
CA ILE A 40 15.68 -1.53 5.65
C ILE A 40 15.07 -1.35 7.04
N ALA A 41 15.49 -0.33 7.81
CA ALA A 41 14.95 -0.03 9.13
C ALA A 41 13.48 0.39 9.04
N LEU A 42 13.13 1.22 8.07
CA LEU A 42 11.76 1.63 7.79
C LEU A 42 10.91 0.44 7.34
N ALA A 43 11.42 -0.42 6.46
CA ALA A 43 10.72 -1.65 6.07
C ALA A 43 10.51 -2.61 7.26
N LYS A 44 11.46 -2.68 8.20
CA LYS A 44 11.31 -3.44 9.46
C LYS A 44 10.27 -2.82 10.38
N TYR A 45 10.28 -1.49 10.56
CA TYR A 45 9.29 -0.76 11.35
C TYR A 45 7.89 -0.92 10.77
N VAL A 46 7.75 -0.74 9.45
CA VAL A 46 6.50 -1.01 8.72
C VAL A 46 6.10 -2.45 8.97
N LYS A 47 6.96 -3.44 8.73
CA LYS A 47 6.62 -4.84 9.01
C LYS A 47 6.17 -5.07 10.46
N SER A 48 6.82 -4.48 11.47
CA SER A 48 6.40 -4.68 12.87
C SER A 48 5.11 -3.94 13.25
N HIS A 49 4.73 -2.87 12.54
CA HIS A 49 3.55 -2.04 12.85
C HIS A 49 2.39 -2.19 11.86
N THR A 50 2.58 -2.95 10.78
CA THR A 50 1.55 -3.20 9.75
C THR A 50 0.98 -4.62 9.81
N MET A 51 1.50 -5.47 10.70
CA MET A 51 1.14 -6.88 10.81
C MET A 51 -0.18 -7.18 11.51
N ASP A 52 -0.85 -6.19 12.12
CA ASP A 52 -2.13 -6.47 12.79
C ASP A 52 -3.32 -6.51 11.81
N GLY A 53 -3.14 -6.06 10.55
CA GLY A 53 -4.21 -6.00 9.56
C GLY A 53 -5.44 -5.23 10.07
N SER A 54 -5.27 -4.37 11.07
CA SER A 54 -6.36 -3.79 11.81
C SER A 54 -7.02 -2.69 10.98
N PRO A 55 -8.36 -2.65 10.92
CA PRO A 55 -9.08 -1.53 10.31
C PRO A 55 -8.85 -0.21 11.07
N LYS A 56 -8.30 -0.26 12.28
CA LYS A 56 -8.03 0.91 13.11
C LYS A 56 -6.99 1.82 12.45
N GLY A 57 -7.40 3.04 12.12
CA GLY A 57 -6.57 4.03 11.43
C GLY A 57 -6.67 4.00 9.90
N SER A 58 -7.41 3.05 9.33
CA SER A 58 -7.69 3.08 7.88
C SER A 58 -8.59 4.26 7.52
N LEU A 59 -8.28 4.95 6.42
CA LEU A 59 -9.07 6.06 5.88
C LEU A 59 -10.27 5.58 5.07
N ILE A 60 -10.12 4.44 4.37
CA ILE A 60 -11.20 3.80 3.60
C ILE A 60 -11.21 2.28 3.77
N ASN A 61 -12.40 1.69 3.61
CA ASN A 61 -12.63 0.26 3.38
C ASN A 61 -13.34 0.12 2.03
N LEU A 62 -12.58 -0.07 0.95
CA LEU A 62 -13.11 -0.19 -0.40
C LEU A 62 -13.27 -1.68 -0.74
N TYR A 63 -14.50 -2.18 -0.67
CA TYR A 63 -14.86 -3.56 -0.95
C TYR A 63 -15.06 -3.79 -2.44
N ARG A 64 -14.47 -4.87 -2.98
CA ARG A 64 -14.73 -5.36 -4.34
C ARG A 64 -15.61 -6.62 -4.30
N GLN A 65 -16.74 -6.53 -4.99
CA GLN A 65 -17.66 -7.63 -5.26
C GLN A 65 -17.18 -8.35 -6.52
N TYR A 66 -16.54 -9.51 -6.36
CA TYR A 66 -15.93 -10.35 -7.40
C TYR A 66 -14.49 -9.97 -7.81
N ASP A 67 -13.75 -11.00 -8.23
CA ASP A 67 -12.37 -10.92 -8.70
C ASP A 67 -11.37 -10.33 -7.67
N GLY A 68 -11.60 -10.55 -6.38
CA GLY A 68 -10.74 -10.08 -5.29
C GLY A 68 -9.30 -10.65 -5.27
N HIS A 69 -8.97 -11.60 -6.15
CA HIS A 69 -7.67 -12.26 -6.20
C HIS A 69 -6.51 -11.35 -6.57
N MET A 70 -5.29 -11.82 -6.26
CA MET A 70 -4.05 -11.11 -6.55
C MET A 70 -3.82 -10.86 -8.05
N TYR A 71 -4.28 -11.74 -8.93
CA TYR A 71 -4.19 -11.58 -10.39
C TYR A 71 -5.39 -10.84 -11.01
N GLY A 72 -6.42 -10.54 -10.20
CA GLY A 72 -7.57 -9.72 -10.56
C GLY A 72 -7.40 -8.34 -9.95
N HIS A 73 -8.07 -8.10 -8.82
CA HIS A 73 -8.02 -6.82 -8.12
C HIS A 73 -6.59 -6.42 -7.73
N GLY A 74 -5.77 -7.38 -7.32
CA GLY A 74 -4.38 -7.11 -6.99
C GLY A 74 -3.58 -6.55 -8.18
N LEU A 75 -3.83 -7.04 -9.40
CA LEU A 75 -3.18 -6.56 -10.61
C LEU A 75 -3.66 -5.14 -10.96
N ASP A 76 -4.98 -4.91 -10.96
CA ASP A 76 -5.55 -3.58 -11.22
C ASP A 76 -5.04 -2.55 -10.21
N LEU A 77 -4.96 -2.95 -8.93
CA LEU A 77 -4.43 -2.11 -7.87
C LEU A 77 -2.94 -1.82 -8.05
N ALA A 78 -2.14 -2.84 -8.37
CA ALA A 78 -0.71 -2.66 -8.63
C ALA A 78 -0.47 -1.71 -9.82
N ASP A 79 -1.23 -1.87 -10.90
CA ASP A 79 -1.15 -1.03 -12.09
C ASP A 79 -1.59 0.41 -11.84
N PHE A 80 -2.57 0.63 -10.98
CA PHE A 80 -2.95 1.97 -10.53
C PHE A 80 -1.83 2.64 -9.73
N LEU A 81 -1.20 1.90 -8.81
CA LEU A 81 -0.20 2.43 -7.88
C LEU A 81 1.19 2.64 -8.50
N LYS A 82 1.60 1.88 -9.52
CA LYS A 82 3.00 1.79 -10.00
C LYS A 82 3.66 3.12 -10.39
N ASP A 83 2.88 4.08 -10.85
CA ASP A 83 3.38 5.40 -11.30
C ASP A 83 3.00 6.53 -10.32
N LEU A 84 2.27 6.22 -9.25
CA LEU A 84 1.69 7.21 -8.35
C LEU A 84 2.73 7.67 -7.32
N LYS A 85 2.88 8.99 -7.18
CA LYS A 85 3.78 9.60 -6.20
C LYS A 85 2.98 10.28 -5.11
N VAL A 86 3.22 9.92 -3.86
CA VAL A 86 2.65 10.63 -2.71
C VAL A 86 3.58 11.76 -2.30
N VAL A 87 3.03 12.96 -2.09
CA VAL A 87 3.76 14.18 -1.76
C VAL A 87 3.12 14.91 -0.59
N ASN A 88 3.83 15.88 -0.02
CA ASN A 88 3.29 16.87 0.91
C ASN A 88 3.29 18.24 0.22
N GLY A 89 2.09 18.69 -0.16
CA GLY A 89 1.86 19.94 -0.88
C GLY A 89 1.84 19.78 -2.40
N ILE A 90 1.06 20.65 -3.05
CA ILE A 90 0.89 20.70 -4.50
C ILE A 90 1.49 22.02 -5.00
N SER A 91 2.34 21.93 -6.02
CA SER A 91 2.93 23.09 -6.71
C SER A 91 2.02 23.55 -7.85
N SER A 92 1.97 24.86 -8.12
CA SER A 92 1.28 25.42 -9.29
C SER A 92 1.87 24.99 -10.63
N LYS A 93 3.06 24.37 -10.63
CA LYS A 93 3.71 23.80 -11.82
C LYS A 93 3.29 22.36 -12.12
N LEU A 94 2.50 21.72 -11.26
CA LEU A 94 2.00 20.37 -11.52
C LEU A 94 1.07 20.37 -12.73
N LYS A 95 1.26 19.39 -13.61
CA LYS A 95 0.40 19.16 -14.76
C LYS A 95 -0.74 18.24 -14.37
N ALA A 96 -1.88 18.37 -15.03
CA ALA A 96 -3.02 17.47 -14.84
C ALA A 96 -2.68 15.99 -15.16
N THR A 97 -1.61 15.74 -15.92
CA THR A 97 -1.10 14.41 -16.26
C THR A 97 -0.23 13.80 -15.15
N ASP A 98 0.18 14.57 -14.15
CA ASP A 98 1.04 14.06 -13.09
C ASP A 98 0.23 13.14 -12.16
N LYS A 99 0.66 11.89 -12.04
CA LYS A 99 0.06 10.90 -11.12
C LYS A 99 0.56 11.15 -9.69
N ILE A 100 -0.04 12.14 -9.02
CA ILE A 100 0.37 12.58 -7.69
C ILE A 100 -0.81 12.54 -6.73
N ALA A 101 -0.58 12.08 -5.50
CA ALA A 101 -1.49 12.22 -4.38
C ALA A 101 -0.85 13.09 -3.29
N ASN A 102 -1.58 14.08 -2.78
CA ASN A 102 -1.13 14.87 -1.64
C ASN A 102 -1.55 14.19 -0.33
N GLY A 103 -0.65 13.40 0.26
CA GLY A 103 -0.95 12.57 1.43
C GLY A 103 -1.86 11.36 1.15
N ALA A 104 -2.21 10.65 2.24
CA ALA A 104 -2.96 9.40 2.20
C ALA A 104 -4.45 9.60 1.90
N GLU A 105 -5.00 10.73 2.32
CA GLU A 105 -6.39 11.14 2.12
C GLU A 105 -6.66 11.40 0.64
N CYS A 106 -5.74 12.09 -0.04
CA CYS A 106 -5.83 12.30 -1.48
C CYS A 106 -5.73 10.99 -2.25
N LEU A 107 -4.80 10.10 -1.86
CA LEU A 107 -4.70 8.75 -2.46
C LEU A 107 -5.99 7.95 -2.25
N SER A 108 -6.57 8.02 -1.06
CA SER A 108 -7.84 7.36 -0.74
C SER A 108 -8.96 7.83 -1.65
N ALA A 109 -9.09 9.15 -1.84
CA ALA A 109 -10.09 9.72 -2.76
C ALA A 109 -9.85 9.29 -4.22
N GLN A 110 -8.59 9.25 -4.67
CA GLN A 110 -8.24 8.81 -6.01
C GLN A 110 -8.57 7.33 -6.24
N LEU A 111 -8.34 6.44 -5.26
CA LEU A 111 -8.72 5.03 -5.34
C LEU A 111 -10.23 4.86 -5.50
N VAL A 112 -11.03 5.56 -4.67
CA VAL A 112 -12.49 5.52 -4.79
C VAL A 112 -12.93 6.02 -6.17
N SER A 113 -12.41 7.16 -6.62
CA SER A 113 -12.72 7.72 -7.94
C SER A 113 -12.32 6.79 -9.07
N HIS A 114 -11.17 6.12 -8.97
CA HIS A 114 -10.65 5.23 -10.00
C HIS A 114 -11.47 3.95 -10.12
N PHE A 115 -11.82 3.31 -9.00
CA PHE A 115 -12.45 1.99 -9.00
C PHE A 115 -13.98 2.04 -9.01
N LYS A 116 -14.60 3.03 -8.38
CA LYS A 116 -16.07 3.12 -8.32
C LYS A 116 -16.62 3.87 -9.55
N LYS A 117 -16.99 3.12 -10.60
CA LYS A 117 -17.51 3.69 -11.86
C LYS A 117 -18.99 3.45 -12.14
N GLU A 118 -19.59 2.47 -11.49
CA GLU A 118 -20.96 2.02 -11.80
C GLU A 118 -21.65 1.43 -10.56
N ALA A 119 -22.93 1.07 -10.70
CA ALA A 119 -23.63 0.30 -9.67
C ALA A 119 -23.00 -1.09 -9.52
N GLY A 120 -22.83 -1.57 -8.29
CA GLY A 120 -22.05 -2.79 -8.04
C GLY A 120 -20.54 -2.58 -8.16
N GLY A 121 -19.81 -3.68 -8.28
CA GLY A 121 -18.34 -3.70 -8.41
C GLY A 121 -17.63 -3.30 -7.12
N PHE A 122 -17.61 -2.01 -6.80
CA PHE A 122 -16.96 -1.48 -5.61
C PHE A 122 -17.94 -0.81 -4.64
N TYR A 123 -17.66 -0.91 -3.33
CA TYR A 123 -18.48 -0.33 -2.26
C TYR A 123 -17.58 0.27 -1.19
N LEU A 124 -17.96 1.45 -0.69
CA LEU A 124 -17.38 1.98 0.54
C LEU A 124 -18.10 1.36 1.73
N MET A 125 -17.36 0.58 2.51
CA MET A 125 -17.89 -0.14 3.66
C MET A 125 -17.48 0.57 4.95
N LYS A 126 -18.27 0.38 6.02
CA LYS A 126 -17.90 0.86 7.35
C LYS A 126 -16.69 0.09 7.88
N PHE A 127 -15.95 0.69 8.81
CA PHE A 127 -14.98 -0.06 9.59
C PHE A 127 -15.70 -0.97 10.58
N LYS A 128 -15.27 -2.22 10.63
CA LYS A 128 -15.69 -3.23 11.60
C LYS A 128 -14.43 -3.83 12.17
N ASP A 129 -14.37 -4.06 13.47
CA ASP A 129 -13.17 -4.54 14.17
C ASP A 129 -12.92 -6.06 13.99
N GLU A 130 -13.39 -6.63 12.87
CA GLU A 130 -13.35 -8.06 12.58
C GLU A 130 -12.91 -8.29 11.12
N VAL A 131 -11.93 -9.17 10.93
CA VAL A 131 -11.49 -9.63 9.60
C VAL A 131 -12.53 -10.58 9.04
N GLY A 132 -12.91 -10.42 7.76
CA GLY A 132 -13.92 -11.24 7.11
C GLY A 132 -15.35 -10.73 7.35
N ALA A 133 -15.54 -9.58 7.99
CA ALA A 133 -16.85 -9.05 8.34
C ALA A 133 -17.71 -8.61 7.13
N TYR A 134 -17.13 -8.63 5.93
CA TYR A 134 -17.81 -8.47 4.64
C TYR A 134 -17.64 -9.68 3.72
N ALA A 135 -17.24 -10.83 4.29
CA ALA A 135 -16.87 -12.04 3.57
C ALA A 135 -15.83 -11.79 2.47
N GLU A 136 -14.89 -10.88 2.74
CA GLU A 136 -13.69 -10.70 1.96
C GLU A 136 -12.72 -11.85 2.18
N GLU A 137 -12.05 -12.25 1.09
CA GLU A 137 -11.11 -13.37 1.08
C GLU A 137 -9.67 -12.85 0.96
N TYR A 138 -9.53 -11.64 0.41
CA TYR A 138 -8.27 -10.91 0.36
C TYR A 138 -8.42 -9.52 0.98
N ILE A 139 -7.43 -9.10 1.78
CA ILE A 139 -7.33 -7.72 2.26
C ILE A 139 -6.03 -7.14 1.73
N TYR A 140 -6.16 -6.10 0.91
CA TYR A 140 -5.06 -5.27 0.41
C TYR A 140 -4.92 -4.06 1.31
N ASN A 141 -3.85 -3.97 2.08
CA ASN A 141 -3.56 -2.79 2.87
C ASN A 141 -2.50 -1.96 2.16
N ILE A 142 -2.79 -0.67 1.97
CA ILE A 142 -1.90 0.31 1.38
C ILE A 142 -1.45 1.23 2.50
N TYR A 143 -0.21 1.11 2.91
CA TYR A 143 0.37 1.95 3.94
C TYR A 143 1.07 3.13 3.26
N VAL A 144 0.63 4.33 3.61
CA VAL A 144 1.25 5.58 3.18
C VAL A 144 2.11 6.07 4.33
N VAL A 145 3.41 5.77 4.23
CA VAL A 145 4.36 6.01 5.30
C VAL A 145 5.01 7.36 5.08
N SER A 146 4.77 8.30 6.00
CA SER A 146 5.42 9.61 6.00
C SER A 146 6.67 9.57 6.87
N PHE A 147 7.75 10.24 6.45
CA PHE A 147 8.92 10.47 7.28
C PHE A 147 9.58 11.82 6.99
N THR A 148 10.08 12.45 8.05
CA THR A 148 10.63 13.80 7.99
C THR A 148 12.16 13.73 8.01
N LEU A 149 12.80 14.06 6.87
CA LEU A 149 14.25 14.13 6.73
C LEU A 149 14.84 15.47 7.17
N SER A 150 14.01 16.47 7.46
CA SER A 150 14.31 17.75 8.11
C SER A 150 13.00 18.52 8.24
N ALA A 151 12.97 19.63 8.98
CA ALA A 151 11.77 20.44 9.23
C ALA A 151 10.95 20.81 7.97
N THR A 152 11.53 20.78 6.77
CA THR A 152 10.86 21.13 5.50
C THR A 152 10.85 20.01 4.45
N ASN A 153 11.38 18.82 4.77
CA ASN A 153 11.53 17.73 3.79
C ASN A 153 10.89 16.43 4.29
N THR A 154 9.57 16.35 4.12
CA THR A 154 8.81 15.11 4.32
C THR A 154 8.82 14.28 3.03
N LYS A 155 9.06 12.99 3.17
CA LYS A 155 8.96 11.99 2.10
C LYS A 155 7.85 11.01 2.43
N PHE A 156 7.34 10.36 1.38
CA PHE A 156 6.32 9.32 1.49
C PHE A 156 6.75 8.08 0.74
N LEU A 157 6.35 6.92 1.27
CA LEU A 157 6.43 5.64 0.59
C LEU A 157 5.08 4.95 0.61
N ILE A 158 4.84 4.16 -0.43
CA ILE A 158 3.68 3.26 -0.51
C ILE A 158 4.19 1.84 -0.26
N HIS A 159 3.65 1.21 0.78
CA HIS A 159 3.83 -0.21 1.04
C HIS A 159 2.51 -0.94 0.85
N VAL A 160 2.55 -2.16 0.33
CA VAL A 160 1.36 -2.98 0.15
C VAL A 160 1.49 -4.26 0.96
N SER A 161 0.45 -4.65 1.69
CA SER A 161 0.31 -6.01 2.20
C SER A 161 -0.93 -6.68 1.64
N VAL A 162 -0.83 -7.99 1.43
CA VAL A 162 -1.93 -8.86 1.01
C VAL A 162 -2.14 -9.89 2.10
N ASN A 163 -3.31 -9.85 2.74
CA ASN A 163 -3.77 -10.86 3.68
C ASN A 163 -4.72 -11.82 2.96
N ASP A 164 -4.36 -13.09 2.91
CA ASP A 164 -5.20 -14.19 2.42
C ASP A 164 -5.99 -14.77 3.59
N VAL A 165 -7.27 -14.41 3.68
CA VAL A 165 -8.14 -14.73 4.83
C VAL A 165 -8.39 -16.24 4.96
N TYR A 166 -8.18 -17.01 3.89
CA TYR A 166 -8.33 -18.47 3.92
C TYR A 166 -7.19 -19.18 4.65
N LYS A 167 -6.03 -18.53 4.80
CA LYS A 167 -4.88 -19.15 5.46
C LYS A 167 -5.01 -19.06 6.97
N ASP A 168 -4.58 -20.14 7.62
CA ASP A 168 -4.47 -20.23 9.07
C ASP A 168 -3.57 -19.12 9.60
N GLU A 169 -3.86 -18.56 10.78
CA GLU A 169 -3.05 -17.48 11.36
C GLU A 169 -1.58 -17.85 11.60
N ARG A 170 -1.28 -19.14 11.71
CA ARG A 170 0.08 -19.67 11.86
C ARG A 170 0.78 -19.87 10.51
N ASP A 171 0.06 -19.75 9.38
CA ASP A 171 0.67 -19.88 8.06
C ASP A 171 1.57 -18.66 7.80
N PRO A 172 2.88 -18.86 7.58
CA PRO A 172 3.81 -17.76 7.32
C PRO A 172 3.47 -16.98 6.04
N ASN A 173 2.65 -17.54 5.15
CA ASN A 173 2.21 -16.93 3.89
C ASN A 173 0.81 -16.31 3.98
N LYS A 174 0.20 -16.24 5.18
CA LYS A 174 -1.07 -15.53 5.37
C LYS A 174 -0.96 -14.06 4.95
N TYR A 175 0.14 -13.44 5.34
CA TYR A 175 0.46 -12.06 5.00
C TYR A 175 1.65 -12.01 4.06
N THR A 176 1.46 -11.43 2.88
CA THR A 176 2.56 -11.11 1.96
C THR A 176 2.79 -9.60 1.98
N PHE A 177 4.03 -9.18 2.16
CA PHE A 177 4.41 -7.76 2.27
C PHE A 177 5.31 -7.35 1.12
N TYR A 178 4.98 -6.22 0.50
CA TYR A 178 5.72 -5.63 -0.60
C TYR A 178 6.21 -4.25 -0.16
N SER A 179 7.53 -4.09 -0.12
CA SER A 179 8.18 -2.81 0.18
C SER A 179 8.21 -1.85 -1.01
N ASP A 180 7.89 -2.36 -2.20
CA ASP A 180 7.91 -1.66 -3.46
C ASP A 180 6.73 -2.15 -4.30
N VAL A 181 6.02 -1.22 -4.94
CA VAL A 181 4.86 -1.51 -5.81
C VAL A 181 5.26 -2.33 -7.04
N SER A 182 6.49 -2.21 -7.52
CA SER A 182 7.00 -3.00 -8.65
C SER A 182 7.03 -4.50 -8.34
N HIS A 183 7.50 -4.89 -7.15
CA HIS A 183 7.48 -6.29 -6.71
C HIS A 183 6.05 -6.81 -6.56
N PHE A 184 5.13 -5.98 -6.06
CA PHE A 184 3.71 -6.34 -5.99
C PHE A 184 3.12 -6.58 -7.39
N LEU A 185 3.44 -5.71 -8.35
CA LEU A 185 3.02 -5.83 -9.74
C LEU A 185 3.56 -7.11 -10.41
N ASP A 186 4.83 -7.43 -10.19
CA ASP A 186 5.46 -8.61 -10.77
C ASP A 186 4.83 -9.90 -10.25
N ASP A 187 4.51 -9.97 -8.95
CA ASP A 187 3.87 -11.13 -8.35
C ASP A 187 2.42 -11.29 -8.84
N ALA A 188 1.66 -10.19 -8.95
CA ALA A 188 0.32 -10.17 -9.52
C ALA A 188 0.32 -10.69 -10.98
N LYS A 189 1.27 -10.23 -11.81
CA LYS A 189 1.46 -10.74 -13.18
C LYS A 189 1.89 -12.20 -13.22
N GLY A 190 2.74 -12.63 -12.29
CA GLY A 190 3.19 -14.01 -12.16
C GLY A 190 2.02 -14.96 -11.87
N GLY A 191 1.09 -14.56 -11.01
CA GLY A 191 -0.15 -15.29 -10.73
C GLY A 191 -1.01 -15.48 -11.98
N LEU A 192 -1.18 -14.43 -12.79
CA LEU A 192 -1.94 -14.49 -14.04
C LEU A 192 -1.34 -15.51 -15.03
N LYS A 193 -0.01 -15.49 -15.21
CA LYS A 193 0.69 -16.43 -16.11
C LYS A 193 0.49 -17.89 -15.70
N LYS A 194 0.59 -18.20 -14.40
CA LYS A 194 0.40 -19.57 -13.88
C LYS A 194 -1.01 -20.11 -14.15
N MET A 195 -2.04 -19.27 -14.05
CA MET A 195 -3.38 -19.70 -14.43
C MET A 195 -3.49 -19.95 -15.93
N SER A 196 -2.96 -19.04 -16.76
CA SER A 196 -3.03 -19.19 -18.23
C SER A 196 -2.32 -20.43 -18.78
N SER A 197 -1.33 -20.97 -18.05
CA SER A 197 -0.63 -22.21 -18.42
C SER A 197 -1.31 -23.49 -17.94
N THR A 198 -2.42 -23.38 -17.20
CA THR A 198 -3.16 -24.52 -16.64
C THR A 198 -4.42 -24.85 -17.45
N PHE A 199 -4.63 -24.16 -18.58
CA PHE A 199 -5.74 -24.36 -19.51
C PHE A 199 -5.24 -24.65 -20.92
#